data_AF-A0A6Q2XJU1-F1
#
_entry.id   AF-A0A6Q2XJU1-F1
#
_cell.length_a   1.000
_cell.length_b   1.000
_cell.length_c   1.000
_cell.angle_alpha   90.00
_cell.angle_beta   90.00
_cell.angle_gamma   90.00
#
_symmetry.space_group_name_H-M   'P 1'
#
loop_
_entity.id
_entity.type
_entity.pdbx_description
1 polymer ?
#
loop_
_entity_poly.entity_id
_entity_poly.type
_entity_poly.pdbx_seq_one_letter_code
_entity_poly.pdbx_strand_id
1 'polypeptide(L)'
;MVCVLKPCSFQNCLKYEYKQMYIVNVPKTRRTYCKKCKKHQTHKVTQYKKGKDSLYAQGKRRYDRKQSGYGGQTKPIFRKKAKTTKKIVLRLECVEPNCRSKRMVPIKRCKHFELGGDKKRKVNILSEV
;
A
#
# COMPACT_ATOMS: atom_id res chain seq x y z
N MET A 1 19.26 35.33 -45.04
CA MET A 1 19.56 33.95 -45.48
C MET A 1 18.81 33.01 -44.55
N VAL A 2 17.93 32.20 -45.13
CA VAL A 2 16.77 31.58 -44.48
C VAL A 2 17.22 30.36 -43.68
N CYS A 3 17.23 30.45 -42.34
CA CYS A 3 17.33 29.23 -41.52
C CYS A 3 15.98 28.54 -41.53
N VAL A 4 15.91 27.54 -42.41
CA VAL A 4 14.75 26.71 -42.70
C VAL A 4 14.19 26.11 -41.40
N LEU A 5 12.97 26.51 -41.09
CA LEU A 5 12.09 25.83 -40.15
C LEU A 5 12.05 24.34 -40.54
N LYS A 6 12.64 23.47 -39.70
CA LYS A 6 12.39 22.03 -39.79
C LYS A 6 11.06 21.77 -39.08
N PRO A 7 9.99 21.40 -39.79
CA PRO A 7 8.74 20.98 -39.16
C PRO A 7 8.98 19.60 -38.53
N CYS A 8 9.21 19.55 -37.22
CA CYS A 8 9.11 18.30 -36.47
C CYS A 8 7.63 17.89 -36.45
N SER A 9 7.30 17.03 -37.40
CA SER A 9 6.04 16.29 -37.58
C SER A 9 5.28 16.04 -36.29
N PHE A 10 4.15 16.73 -36.19
CA PHE A 10 3.13 16.69 -35.14
C PHE A 10 2.27 15.41 -35.21
N GLN A 11 2.88 14.24 -35.43
CA GLN A 11 2.14 13.04 -35.84
C GLN A 11 2.46 11.74 -35.10
N ASN A 12 3.06 11.80 -33.91
CA ASN A 12 3.21 10.61 -33.06
C ASN A 12 2.69 10.81 -31.62
N CYS A 13 1.62 11.59 -31.44
CA CYS A 13 1.01 11.87 -30.13
C CYS A 13 -0.06 10.85 -29.68
N LEU A 14 -0.28 9.75 -30.41
CA LEU A 14 -1.33 8.77 -30.09
C LEU A 14 -0.82 7.33 -29.92
N LYS A 15 0.36 7.16 -29.34
CA LYS A 15 0.79 5.84 -28.82
C LYS A 15 1.15 5.93 -27.34
N TYR A 16 0.30 6.58 -26.55
CA TYR A 16 0.34 6.41 -25.10
C TYR A 16 -0.32 5.08 -24.76
N GLU A 17 0.56 4.10 -24.59
CA GLU A 17 0.31 2.76 -24.06
C GLU A 17 -0.86 2.73 -23.08
N TYR A 18 -1.86 1.91 -23.38
CA TYR A 18 -2.86 1.43 -22.43
C TYR A 18 -2.12 0.64 -21.34
N LYS A 19 -1.61 1.36 -20.35
CA LYS A 19 -0.89 0.79 -19.21
C LYS A 19 -1.87 -0.10 -18.46
N GLN A 20 -1.83 -1.41 -18.72
CA GLN A 20 -2.56 -2.41 -17.95
C GLN A 20 -2.42 -2.06 -16.47
N MET A 21 -3.51 -1.67 -15.84
CA MET A 21 -3.55 -1.49 -14.39
C MET A 21 -3.30 -2.87 -13.79
N TYR A 22 -2.07 -3.12 -13.36
CA TYR A 22 -1.72 -4.34 -12.65
C TYR A 22 -2.44 -4.32 -11.30
N ILE A 23 -3.62 -4.94 -11.25
CA ILE A 23 -4.35 -5.16 -10.01
C ILE A 23 -3.58 -6.20 -9.19
N VAL A 24 -3.19 -5.84 -7.96
CA VAL A 24 -2.53 -6.77 -7.04
C VAL A 24 -3.61 -7.44 -6.19
N ASN A 25 -3.87 -8.71 -6.47
CA ASN A 25 -4.79 -9.56 -5.71
C ASN A 25 -4.03 -10.45 -4.72
N VAL A 26 -4.43 -10.44 -3.46
CA VAL A 26 -3.91 -11.33 -2.41
C VAL A 26 -5.05 -12.17 -1.83
N PRO A 27 -4.90 -13.50 -1.66
CA PRO A 27 -5.94 -14.33 -1.09
C PRO A 27 -6.16 -14.02 0.40
N LYS A 28 -7.40 -14.17 0.86
CA LYS A 28 -7.79 -14.00 2.28
C LYS A 28 -7.20 -15.07 3.20
N THR A 29 -6.77 -16.21 2.64
CA THR A 29 -6.13 -17.31 3.37
C THR A 29 -4.82 -17.69 2.69
N ARG A 30 -3.79 -18.00 3.49
CA ARG A 30 -2.49 -18.45 2.99
C ARG A 30 -1.89 -19.48 3.95
N ARG A 31 -1.37 -20.61 3.43
CA ARG A 31 -0.52 -21.51 4.24
C ARG A 31 0.90 -20.95 4.30
N THR A 32 1.41 -20.75 5.51
CA THR A 32 2.76 -20.23 5.75
C THR A 32 3.27 -20.72 7.09
N TYR A 33 4.58 -20.69 7.26
CA TYR A 33 5.23 -21.02 8.53
C TYR A 33 4.75 -20.11 9.67
N CYS A 34 4.34 -20.72 10.79
CA CYS A 34 4.03 -20.04 12.05
C CYS A 34 5.19 -20.21 13.03
N LYS A 35 5.73 -19.10 13.56
CA LYS A 35 6.88 -19.14 14.48
C LYS A 35 6.54 -19.78 15.83
N LYS A 36 5.32 -19.61 16.34
CA LYS A 36 4.91 -20.18 17.62
C LYS A 36 4.64 -21.69 17.52
N CYS A 37 3.93 -22.13 16.47
CA CYS A 37 3.62 -23.55 16.27
C CYS A 37 4.78 -24.34 15.64
N LYS A 38 5.80 -23.65 15.11
CA LYS A 38 6.94 -24.24 14.36
C LYS A 38 6.52 -25.14 13.18
N LYS A 39 5.33 -24.93 12.63
CA LYS A 39 4.76 -25.69 11.49
C LYS A 39 4.02 -24.77 10.51
N HIS A 40 3.74 -25.29 9.31
CA HIS A 40 3.02 -24.57 8.25
C HIS A 40 1.50 -24.66 8.45
N GLN A 41 0.93 -23.62 9.07
CA GLN A 41 -0.51 -23.50 9.28
C GLN A 41 -1.17 -22.55 8.27
N THR A 42 -2.48 -22.70 8.14
CA THR A 42 -3.34 -21.73 7.48
C THR A 42 -3.38 -20.44 8.30
N HIS A 43 -3.23 -19.31 7.63
CA HIS A 43 -3.30 -17.98 8.21
C HIS A 43 -4.41 -17.17 7.53
N LYS A 44 -5.19 -16.44 8.32
CA LYS A 44 -6.09 -15.40 7.84
C LYS A 44 -5.27 -14.17 7.51
N VAL A 45 -5.42 -13.67 6.29
CA VAL A 45 -4.72 -12.49 5.78
C VAL A 45 -5.67 -11.32 5.89
N THR A 46 -5.23 -10.25 6.57
CA THR A 46 -5.96 -8.97 6.60
C THR A 46 -5.02 -7.81 6.29
N GLN A 47 -5.57 -6.68 5.88
CA GLN A 47 -4.78 -5.46 5.71
C GLN A 47 -4.52 -4.82 7.07
N TYR A 48 -3.26 -4.48 7.36
CA TYR A 48 -2.94 -3.70 8.55
C TYR A 48 -3.41 -2.25 8.39
N LYS A 49 -4.11 -1.75 9.42
CA LYS A 49 -4.46 -0.34 9.58
C LYS A 49 -3.74 0.20 10.81
N LYS A 50 -3.19 1.42 10.70
CA LYS A 50 -2.60 2.12 11.86
C LYS A 50 -3.72 2.43 12.86
N GLY A 51 -3.49 2.16 14.14
CA GLY A 51 -4.40 2.54 15.22
C GLY A 51 -4.35 4.04 15.54
N LYS A 52 -5.21 4.48 16.46
CA LYS A 52 -5.21 5.84 17.02
C LYS A 52 -3.90 6.08 17.79
N ASP A 53 -3.30 7.26 17.62
CA ASP A 53 -2.11 7.64 18.36
C ASP A 53 -2.45 7.90 19.84
N SER A 54 -1.62 7.39 20.76
CA SER A 54 -1.82 7.57 22.21
C SER A 54 -1.34 8.94 22.69
N LEU A 55 -2.12 9.61 23.53
CA LEU A 55 -1.79 10.91 24.13
C LEU A 55 -0.72 10.80 25.22
N TYR A 56 -0.70 9.69 25.95
CA TYR A 56 0.20 9.48 27.09
C TYR A 56 1.61 9.02 26.68
N ALA A 57 1.83 8.75 25.39
CA ALA A 57 3.15 8.45 24.86
C ALA A 57 4.14 9.57 25.20
N GLN A 58 5.34 9.23 25.65
CA GLN A 58 6.35 10.20 26.11
C GLN A 58 6.61 11.30 25.07
N GLY A 59 6.67 10.95 23.79
CA GLY A 59 6.88 11.91 22.70
C GLY A 59 5.74 12.91 22.54
N LYS A 60 4.49 12.46 22.71
CA LYS A 60 3.30 13.32 22.62
C LYS A 60 3.21 14.22 23.85
N ARG A 61 3.41 13.69 25.07
CA ARG A 61 3.50 14.50 26.31
C ARG A 61 4.55 15.61 26.22
N ARG A 62 5.74 15.28 25.71
CA ARG A 62 6.82 16.26 25.48
C ARG A 62 6.43 17.30 24.42
N TYR A 63 5.80 16.88 23.33
CA TYR A 63 5.35 17.78 22.27
C TYR A 63 4.31 18.78 22.79
N ASP A 64 3.32 18.29 23.53
CA ASP A 64 2.22 19.12 24.05
C ASP A 64 2.72 20.14 25.07
N ARG A 65 3.63 19.74 25.97
CA ARG A 65 4.31 20.66 26.90
C ARG A 65 5.20 21.67 26.17
N LYS A 66 5.80 21.29 25.03
CA LYS A 66 6.60 22.23 24.24
C LYS A 66 5.71 23.24 23.50
N GLN A 67 4.53 22.81 23.09
CA GLN A 67 3.59 23.61 22.31
C GLN A 67 2.77 24.60 23.17
N SER A 68 2.67 24.39 24.48
CA SER A 68 1.94 25.27 25.39
C SER A 68 2.62 26.64 25.54
N GLY A 69 1.81 27.70 25.71
CA GLY A 69 2.28 29.08 25.86
C GLY A 69 2.33 29.84 24.52
N TYR A 70 3.11 30.92 24.48
CA TYR A 70 3.32 31.73 23.29
C TYR A 70 4.52 31.22 22.48
N GLY A 71 4.58 31.56 21.18
CA GLY A 71 5.71 31.18 20.30
C GLY A 71 5.36 30.31 19.09
N GLY A 72 4.06 30.05 18.86
CA GLY A 72 3.58 29.40 17.64
C GLY A 72 4.00 27.94 17.49
N GLN A 73 4.28 27.52 16.25
CA GLN A 73 4.57 26.12 15.94
C GLN A 73 6.02 25.73 16.29
N THR A 74 6.19 24.84 17.27
CA THR A 74 7.53 24.53 17.84
C THR A 74 8.30 23.39 17.17
N LYS A 75 7.70 22.69 16.20
CA LYS A 75 8.27 21.54 15.49
C LYS A 75 7.94 21.59 13.98
N PRO A 76 8.85 21.11 13.12
CA PRO A 76 8.67 21.23 11.67
C PRO A 76 7.51 20.38 11.15
N ILE A 77 6.72 20.95 10.24
CA ILE A 77 5.64 20.26 9.53
C ILE A 77 6.14 19.88 8.14
N PHE A 78 6.10 18.58 7.81
CA PHE A 78 6.54 18.10 6.50
C PHE A 78 5.48 18.39 5.41
N ARG A 79 5.78 19.34 4.51
CA ARG A 79 4.87 19.77 3.43
C ARG A 79 5.12 19.10 2.06
N LYS A 80 6.38 18.78 1.73
CA LYS A 80 6.78 18.31 0.38
C LYS A 80 6.64 16.79 0.20
N LYS A 81 5.41 16.26 0.14
CA LYS A 81 5.16 14.81 -0.05
C LYS A 81 5.31 14.39 -1.51
N ALA A 82 6.38 13.66 -1.83
CA ALA A 82 6.62 13.14 -3.19
C ALA A 82 5.98 11.75 -3.48
N LYS A 83 5.74 10.92 -2.46
CA LYS A 83 5.26 9.54 -2.66
C LYS A 83 3.73 9.51 -2.72
N THR A 84 3.18 8.97 -3.81
CA THR A 84 1.72 8.85 -4.04
C THR A 84 1.11 7.61 -3.40
N THR A 85 1.87 6.52 -3.25
CA THR A 85 1.39 5.24 -2.68
C THR A 85 2.12 4.89 -1.39
N LYS A 86 1.56 3.96 -0.60
CA LYS A 86 2.16 3.43 0.62
C LYS A 86 2.59 1.97 0.42
N LYS A 87 3.48 1.45 1.28
CA LYS A 87 3.71 0.00 1.34
C LYS A 87 2.53 -0.61 2.10
N ILE A 88 1.88 -1.59 1.51
CA ILE A 88 0.78 -2.31 2.16
C ILE A 88 1.41 -3.39 3.04
N VAL A 89 0.96 -3.47 4.28
CA VAL A 89 1.40 -4.49 5.24
C VAL A 89 0.24 -5.45 5.45
N LEU A 90 0.50 -6.73 5.25
CA LEU A 90 -0.44 -7.80 5.55
C LEU A 90 -0.27 -8.23 7.00
N ARG A 91 -1.39 -8.40 7.70
CA ARG A 91 -1.45 -9.03 9.00
C ARG A 91 -1.88 -10.49 8.80
N LEU A 92 -0.96 -11.40 9.08
CA LEU A 92 -1.18 -12.85 9.01
C LEU A 92 -1.50 -13.36 10.40
N GLU A 93 -2.70 -13.87 10.59
CA GLU A 93 -3.19 -14.41 11.86
C GLU A 93 -3.35 -15.91 11.75
N CYS A 94 -2.65 -16.67 12.61
CA CYS A 94 -2.74 -18.13 12.61
C CYS A 94 -4.15 -18.57 13.01
N VAL A 95 -4.73 -19.50 12.24
CA VAL A 95 -6.09 -20.03 12.49
C VAL A 95 -6.15 -20.93 13.72
N GLU A 96 -5.02 -21.54 14.10
CA GLU A 96 -4.94 -22.46 15.23
C GLU A 96 -5.44 -21.79 16.53
N PRO A 97 -6.44 -22.37 17.23
CA PRO A 97 -7.11 -21.74 18.35
C PRO A 97 -6.16 -21.42 19.52
N ASN A 98 -5.16 -22.28 19.72
CA ASN A 98 -4.19 -22.17 20.81
C ASN A 98 -3.10 -21.12 20.53
N CYS A 99 -2.90 -20.70 19.28
CA CYS A 99 -1.77 -19.86 18.89
C CYS A 99 -2.16 -18.40 18.65
N ARG A 100 -3.18 -18.18 17.79
CA ARG A 100 -3.68 -16.87 17.30
C ARG A 100 -2.60 -15.80 17.05
N SER A 101 -1.39 -16.24 16.72
CA SER A 101 -0.24 -15.34 16.60
C SER A 101 -0.37 -14.50 15.34
N LYS A 102 0.06 -13.24 15.44
CA LYS A 102 -0.04 -12.26 14.36
C LYS A 102 1.37 -11.94 13.86
N ARG A 103 1.55 -11.98 12.54
CA ARG A 103 2.79 -11.60 11.86
C ARG A 103 2.52 -10.52 10.83
N MET A 104 3.35 -9.48 10.80
CA MET A 104 3.28 -8.41 9.80
C MET A 104 4.22 -8.71 8.63
N VAL A 105 3.72 -8.67 7.40
CA VAL A 105 4.50 -8.88 6.18
C VAL A 105 4.28 -7.71 5.22
N PRO A 106 5.30 -6.87 4.97
CA PRO A 106 5.21 -5.78 4.00
C PRO A 106 5.31 -6.31 2.56
N ILE A 107 4.49 -5.76 1.67
CA ILE A 107 4.59 -5.94 0.21
C ILE A 107 5.23 -4.68 -0.42
N LYS A 108 5.69 -4.81 -1.66
CA LYS A 108 6.06 -3.67 -2.52
C LYS A 108 4.88 -2.68 -2.65
N ARG A 109 5.19 -1.43 -3.02
CA ARG A 109 4.16 -0.39 -3.21
C ARG A 109 3.31 -0.74 -4.44
N CYS A 110 2.00 -0.61 -4.30
CA CYS A 110 1.01 -0.81 -5.37
C CYS A 110 0.01 0.36 -5.36
N LYS A 111 -0.58 0.64 -6.52
CA LYS A 111 -1.61 1.70 -6.67
C LYS A 111 -2.99 1.18 -6.29
N HIS A 112 -3.33 -0.01 -6.76
CA HIS A 112 -4.59 -0.69 -6.46
C HIS A 112 -4.29 -2.05 -5.80
N PHE A 113 -5.02 -2.36 -4.73
CA PHE A 113 -4.84 -3.56 -3.93
C PHE A 113 -6.20 -4.11 -3.52
N GLU A 114 -6.43 -5.37 -3.84
CA GLU A 114 -7.64 -6.09 -3.49
C GLU A 114 -7.30 -7.33 -2.67
N LEU A 115 -8.20 -7.68 -1.75
CA LEU A 115 -8.03 -8.83 -0.87
C LEU A 115 -9.14 -9.84 -1.15
N GLY A 116 -8.78 -10.93 -1.82
CA GLY A 116 -9.68 -12.00 -2.25
C GLY A 116 -10.59 -11.58 -3.40
N GLY A 117 -10.05 -10.87 -4.39
CA GLY A 117 -10.74 -10.61 -5.66
C GLY A 117 -10.80 -11.86 -6.53
N ASP A 118 -11.54 -11.77 -7.64
CA ASP A 118 -11.73 -12.89 -8.55
C ASP A 118 -10.43 -13.32 -9.22
N LYS A 119 -10.27 -14.64 -9.37
CA LYS A 119 -9.15 -15.19 -10.13
C LYS A 119 -9.40 -14.95 -11.60
N LYS A 120 -8.40 -14.38 -12.29
CA LYS A 120 -8.44 -14.22 -13.75
C LYS A 120 -8.62 -15.59 -14.40
N ARG A 121 -9.65 -15.76 -15.24
CA ARG A 121 -9.83 -16.95 -16.07
C ARG A 121 -8.93 -16.87 -17.29
N LYS A 122 -8.54 -18.02 -17.85
CA LYS A 122 -7.60 -18.10 -18.99
C LYS A 122 -8.28 -17.87 -20.36
N VAL A 123 -9.62 -17.90 -20.42
CA VAL A 123 -10.41 -17.73 -21.64
C VAL A 123 -11.30 -16.50 -21.47
N ASN A 124 -11.03 -15.47 -22.27
CA ASN A 124 -11.85 -14.28 -22.39
C ASN A 124 -12.71 -14.44 -23.62
N ILE A 125 -13.97 -14.80 -23.47
CA ILE A 125 -14.99 -14.34 -24.41
C ILE A 125 -15.39 -12.98 -23.84
N LEU A 126 -14.93 -11.91 -24.49
CA LEU A 126 -15.48 -10.58 -24.25
C LEU A 126 -16.96 -10.67 -24.60
N SER A 127 -17.82 -10.64 -23.60
CA SER A 127 -19.25 -10.46 -23.83
C SER A 127 -19.44 -9.02 -24.32
N GLU A 128 -19.46 -8.86 -25.64
CA GLU A 128 -19.98 -7.67 -26.30
C GLU A 128 -21.51 -7.67 -26.08
N VAL A 129 -21.96 -6.72 -25.26
CA VAL A 129 -23.34 -6.20 -25.28
C VAL A 129 -23.22 -4.69 -25.20
#